data_AF-A0A7J4P343-F1
#
_entry.id   AF-A0A7J4P343-F1
#
_cell.length_a   1.000
_cell.length_b   1.000
_cell.length_c   1.000
_cell.angle_alpha   90.00
_cell.angle_beta   90.00
_cell.angle_gamma   90.00
#
_symmetry.space_group_name_H-M   'P 1'
#
loop_
_entity.id
_entity.type
_entity.pdbx_description
1 polymer ?
#
loop_
_entity_poly.entity_id
_entity_poly.type
_entity_poly.pdbx_seq_one_letter_code
_entity_poly.pdbx_strand_id
1 'polypeptide(L)'
;MAQQQPTPEQIKELQEKIAKMSPEELKEFQKKQCIFCHIVAGKVQSRKVYEDEHTLAVLDINPANPGHILLLTKEHYSIMPQLPPEVLEHVFLVAKKLSNALLRAVDARGSNIMVANGVAAGQKAQHFIVHIIPRREKDGVVFELPQRQQNEDSLQQIANELAKSLGAPAPKKSAALLPDIMERIKETEHKDHQERKRKHERVPAKGADAPEKPSPAAPSGNKGEEKEKPPKKQPGGDINLDDIARLFGAKK
;
A
#
# COMPACT_ATOMS: atom_id res chain seq x y z
N MET A 1 -17.11 31.26 -5.80
CA MET A 1 -16.34 32.50 -5.57
C MET A 1 -14.87 32.15 -5.66
N ALA A 2 -14.14 32.67 -6.65
CA ALA A 2 -12.71 32.41 -6.76
C ALA A 2 -12.01 33.04 -5.55
N GLN A 3 -11.35 32.22 -4.72
CA GLN A 3 -10.48 32.73 -3.66
C GLN A 3 -9.35 33.48 -4.35
N GLN A 4 -9.27 34.80 -4.15
CA GLN A 4 -8.16 35.60 -4.65
C GLN A 4 -6.88 35.08 -4.01
N GLN A 5 -5.90 34.72 -4.83
CA GLN A 5 -4.58 34.32 -4.32
C GLN A 5 -3.92 35.54 -3.65
N PRO A 6 -3.21 35.34 -2.52
CA PRO A 6 -2.56 36.44 -1.82
C PRO A 6 -1.50 37.12 -2.70
N THR A 7 -1.36 38.43 -2.56
CA THR A 7 -0.35 39.22 -3.27
C THR A 7 1.07 38.85 -2.80
N PRO A 8 2.12 39.12 -3.59
CA PRO A 8 3.51 38.90 -3.16
C PRO A 8 3.87 39.61 -1.85
N GLU A 9 3.32 40.81 -1.62
CA GLU A 9 3.48 41.57 -0.38
C GLU A 9 2.82 40.87 0.81
N GLN A 10 1.59 40.37 0.63
CA GLN A 10 0.89 39.58 1.65
C GLN A 10 1.62 38.28 1.97
N ILE A 11 2.21 37.62 0.97
CA ILE A 11 3.04 36.41 1.17
C ILE A 11 4.27 36.76 1.99
N LYS A 12 4.96 37.86 1.67
CA LYS A 12 6.16 38.29 2.38
C LYS A 12 5.85 38.66 3.83
N GLU A 13 4.80 39.42 4.09
CA GLU A 13 4.35 39.75 5.45
C GLU A 13 3.99 38.49 6.24
N LEU A 14 3.33 37.52 5.60
CA LEU A 14 2.99 36.25 6.22
C LEU A 14 4.25 35.44 6.57
N GLN A 15 5.25 35.41 5.67
CA GLN A 15 6.54 34.76 5.93
C GLN A 15 7.28 35.39 7.11
N GLU A 16 7.32 36.72 7.18
CA GLU A 16 7.93 37.45 8.29
C GLU A 16 7.21 37.21 9.63
N LYS A 17 5.87 37.10 9.60
CA LYS A 17 5.09 36.73 10.79
C LYS A 17 5.38 35.30 11.22
N ILE A 18 5.37 34.34 10.30
CA ILE A 18 5.68 32.93 10.57
C ILE A 18 7.08 32.77 11.17
N ALA A 19 8.07 33.51 10.66
CA ALA A 19 9.45 33.45 11.14
C ALA A 19 9.63 33.90 12.60
N LYS A 20 8.67 34.66 13.15
CA LYS A 20 8.67 35.17 14.53
C LYS A 20 7.83 34.34 15.49
N MET A 21 7.07 33.37 15.01
CA MET A 21 6.23 32.51 15.84
C MET A 21 7.07 31.48 16.59
N SER A 22 6.68 31.19 17.83
CA SER A 22 7.14 29.99 18.53
C SER A 22 6.66 28.70 17.83
N PRO A 23 7.28 27.54 18.09
CA PRO A 23 6.82 26.27 17.55
C PRO A 23 5.35 25.97 17.84
N GLU A 24 4.87 26.31 19.04
CA GLU A 24 3.50 26.10 19.49
C GLU A 24 2.52 27.01 18.74
N GLU A 25 2.86 28.29 18.59
CA GLU A 25 2.06 29.26 17.84
C GLU A 25 1.98 28.89 16.36
N LEU A 26 3.09 28.43 15.77
CA LEU A 26 3.12 27.98 14.38
C LEU A 26 2.23 26.75 14.16
N LYS A 27 2.29 25.78 15.07
CA LYS A 27 1.44 24.57 15.02
C LYS A 27 -0.04 24.94 15.08
N GLU A 28 -0.42 25.83 16.01
CA GLU A 28 -1.80 26.29 16.14
C GLU A 28 -2.26 27.10 14.92
N PHE A 29 -1.38 27.94 14.37
CA PHE A 29 -1.63 28.70 13.16
C PHE A 29 -1.88 27.75 11.96
N GLN A 30 -1.02 26.75 11.75
CA GLN A 30 -1.18 25.74 10.70
C GLN A 30 -2.50 24.97 10.86
N LYS A 31 -2.84 24.53 12.07
CA LYS A 31 -4.11 23.84 12.36
C LYS A 31 -5.32 24.70 11.99
N LYS A 32 -5.29 26.00 12.27
CA LYS A 32 -6.37 26.95 11.92
C LYS A 32 -6.51 27.21 10.42
N GLN A 33 -5.40 27.21 9.68
CA GLN A 33 -5.40 27.41 8.23
C GLN A 33 -5.65 26.11 7.44
N CYS A 34 -5.63 24.95 8.10
CA CYS A 34 -5.76 23.65 7.47
C CYS A 34 -7.22 23.28 7.16
N ILE A 35 -7.55 23.13 5.87
CA ILE A 35 -8.88 22.66 5.42
C ILE A 35 -9.23 21.27 5.97
N PHE A 36 -8.26 20.38 6.13
CA PHE A 36 -8.48 19.03 6.67
C PHE A 36 -8.76 19.05 8.18
N CYS A 37 -8.19 20.00 8.93
CA CYS A 37 -8.59 20.23 10.31
C CYS A 37 -10.03 20.74 10.40
N HIS A 38 -10.48 21.56 9.45
CA HIS A 38 -11.89 21.96 9.38
C HIS A 38 -12.83 20.81 9.02
N ILE A 39 -12.39 19.87 8.16
CA ILE A 39 -13.12 18.62 7.88
C ILE A 39 -13.21 17.77 9.15
N VAL A 40 -12.09 17.54 9.83
CA VAL A 40 -12.04 16.80 11.11
C VAL A 40 -12.95 17.43 12.16
N ALA A 41 -12.96 18.76 12.25
CA ALA A 41 -13.82 19.50 13.18
C ALA A 41 -15.29 19.60 12.75
N GLY A 42 -15.68 19.02 11.61
CA GLY A 42 -17.05 19.06 11.08
C GLY A 42 -17.49 20.44 10.56
N LYS A 43 -16.57 21.40 10.43
CA LYS A 43 -16.85 22.75 9.88
C LYS A 43 -17.01 22.74 8.37
N VAL A 44 -16.44 21.75 7.70
CA VAL A 44 -16.57 21.51 6.25
C VAL A 44 -17.20 20.15 6.04
N GLN A 45 -18.28 20.12 5.25
CA GLN A 45 -18.97 18.87 4.93
C GLN A 45 -18.06 17.92 4.15
N SER A 46 -18.12 16.64 4.49
CA SER A 46 -17.38 15.58 3.83
C SER A 46 -18.19 14.28 3.83
N ARG A 47 -17.92 13.39 2.89
CA ARG A 47 -18.51 12.04 2.89
C ARG A 47 -17.64 11.11 3.73
N LYS A 48 -17.97 11.00 5.02
CA LYS A 48 -17.29 10.13 5.99
C LYS A 48 -17.58 8.66 5.68
N VAL A 49 -16.54 7.84 5.65
CA VAL A 49 -16.65 6.37 5.47
C VAL A 49 -16.15 5.58 6.67
N TYR A 50 -15.34 6.22 7.54
CA TYR A 50 -14.87 5.66 8.80
C TYR A 50 -14.46 6.79 9.74
N GLU A 51 -14.67 6.60 11.04
CA GLU A 51 -14.24 7.53 12.07
C GLU A 51 -14.00 6.78 13.38
N ASP A 52 -12.90 7.09 14.07
CA ASP A 52 -12.61 6.64 15.43
C ASP A 52 -11.97 7.77 16.26
N GLU A 53 -11.36 7.44 17.39
CA GLU A 53 -10.74 8.42 18.29
C GLU A 53 -9.57 9.17 17.66
N HIS A 54 -8.79 8.51 16.79
CA HIS A 54 -7.54 9.06 16.26
C HIS A 54 -7.61 9.44 14.78
N THR A 55 -8.58 8.90 14.03
CA THR A 55 -8.63 9.01 12.59
C THR A 55 -10.01 9.30 12.04
N LEU A 56 -10.02 9.90 10.86
CA LEU A 56 -11.21 10.16 10.05
C LEU A 56 -10.91 9.80 8.60
N ALA A 57 -11.73 8.95 7.98
CA ALA A 57 -11.64 8.65 6.57
C ALA A 57 -12.82 9.26 5.80
N VAL A 58 -12.50 9.96 4.71
CA VAL A 58 -13.48 10.62 3.84
C VAL A 58 -13.22 10.26 2.38
N LEU A 59 -14.25 10.36 1.55
CA LEU A 59 -14.06 10.27 0.09
C LEU A 59 -13.41 11.55 -0.44
N ASP A 60 -12.43 11.41 -1.32
CA ASP A 60 -11.85 12.53 -2.06
C ASP A 60 -12.90 13.10 -3.03
N ILE A 61 -13.05 14.43 -3.03
CA ILE A 61 -13.95 15.14 -3.94
C ILE A 61 -13.35 15.30 -5.34
N ASN A 62 -12.02 15.18 -5.47
CA ASN A 62 -11.29 15.18 -6.73
C ASN A 62 -10.54 13.84 -6.87
N PRO A 63 -11.26 12.71 -6.94
CA PRO A 63 -10.66 11.40 -6.82
C PRO A 63 -9.80 11.03 -8.04
N ALA A 64 -8.68 10.33 -7.80
CA ALA A 64 -7.92 9.71 -8.88
C ALA A 64 -8.72 8.57 -9.56
N ASN A 65 -9.51 7.84 -8.77
CA ASN A 65 -10.46 6.83 -9.23
C ASN A 65 -11.69 6.80 -8.30
N PRO A 66 -12.88 6.39 -8.79
CA PRO A 66 -14.08 6.25 -7.96
C PRO A 66 -13.82 5.38 -6.72
N GLY A 67 -14.04 5.97 -5.54
CA GLY A 67 -13.74 5.33 -4.26
C GLY A 67 -12.38 5.72 -3.65
N HIS A 68 -11.67 6.70 -4.20
CA HIS A 68 -10.47 7.27 -3.57
C HIS A 68 -10.81 7.78 -2.15
N ILE A 69 -10.16 7.20 -1.15
CA ILE A 69 -10.32 7.57 0.27
C ILE A 69 -9.10 8.37 0.72
N LEU A 70 -9.36 9.44 1.47
CA LEU A 70 -8.39 10.19 2.26
C LEU A 70 -8.55 9.79 3.73
N LEU A 71 -7.54 9.11 4.28
CA LEU A 71 -7.47 8.81 5.70
C LEU A 71 -6.63 9.87 6.40
N LEU A 72 -7.28 10.60 7.30
CA LEU A 72 -6.75 11.76 8.03
C LEU A 72 -6.50 11.38 9.49
N THR A 73 -5.43 11.88 10.09
CA THR A 73 -5.33 11.96 11.55
C THR A 73 -6.26 13.06 12.07
N LYS A 74 -6.88 12.84 13.23
CA LYS A 74 -7.68 13.87 13.91
C LYS A 74 -6.80 14.99 14.45
N GLU A 75 -5.66 14.64 15.03
CA GLU A 75 -4.63 15.61 15.36
C GLU A 75 -3.86 16.07 14.13
N HIS A 76 -3.40 17.32 14.17
CA HIS A 76 -2.68 17.95 13.07
C HIS A 76 -1.20 17.55 13.10
N TYR A 77 -0.78 16.88 12.02
CA TYR A 77 0.61 16.64 11.69
C TYR A 77 0.82 17.03 10.24
N SER A 78 1.93 17.69 9.91
CA SER A 78 2.18 18.11 8.53
C SER A 78 2.70 16.97 7.66
N ILE A 79 3.57 16.11 8.19
CA ILE A 79 4.24 15.03 7.46
C ILE A 79 4.45 13.82 8.36
N MET A 80 4.64 12.65 7.75
CA MET A 80 4.79 11.37 8.46
C MET A 80 5.82 11.39 9.61
N PRO A 81 7.02 12.00 9.46
CA PRO A 81 8.03 12.00 10.54
C PRO A 81 7.61 12.71 11.83
N GLN A 82 6.55 13.51 11.82
CA GLN A 82 6.03 14.18 13.02
C GLN A 82 5.07 13.32 13.83
N LEU A 83 4.59 12.19 13.28
CA LEU A 83 3.63 11.34 13.96
C LEU A 83 4.30 10.57 15.11
N PRO A 84 3.64 10.49 16.28
CA PRO A 84 4.00 9.52 17.29
C PRO A 84 3.88 8.08 16.75
N PRO A 85 4.75 7.14 17.17
CA PRO A 85 4.74 5.75 16.69
C PRO A 85 3.38 5.06 16.81
N GLU A 86 2.68 5.26 17.92
CA GLU A 86 1.38 4.67 18.21
C GLU A 86 0.28 5.20 17.27
N VAL A 87 0.35 6.48 16.90
CA VAL A 87 -0.58 7.08 15.92
C VAL A 87 -0.30 6.52 14.54
N LEU A 88 0.97 6.41 14.16
CA LEU A 88 1.39 5.87 12.88
C LEU A 88 0.93 4.40 12.73
N GLU A 89 1.12 3.58 13.75
CA GLU A 89 0.66 2.19 13.79
C GLU A 89 -0.85 2.11 13.56
N HIS A 90 -1.63 2.86 14.36
CA HIS A 90 -3.08 2.87 14.27
C HIS A 90 -3.58 3.31 12.89
N VAL A 91 -3.00 4.37 12.32
CA VAL A 91 -3.38 4.84 10.98
C VAL A 91 -3.19 3.76 9.91
N PHE A 92 -2.10 3.00 9.94
CA PHE A 92 -1.87 1.96 8.93
C PHE A 92 -2.71 0.70 9.17
N LEU A 93 -3.08 0.38 10.42
CA LEU A 93 -4.08 -0.64 10.71
C LEU A 93 -5.46 -0.26 10.13
N VAL A 94 -5.85 1.01 10.28
CA VAL A 94 -7.07 1.55 9.67
C VAL A 94 -6.97 1.56 8.14
N ALA A 95 -5.82 1.92 7.58
CA ALA A 95 -5.60 1.91 6.13
C ALA A 95 -5.76 0.50 5.53
N LYS A 96 -5.24 -0.54 6.21
CA LYS A 96 -5.45 -1.95 5.83
C LYS A 96 -6.94 -2.30 5.82
N LYS A 97 -7.67 -1.95 6.88
CA LYS A 97 -9.12 -2.20 6.99
C LYS A 97 -9.91 -1.51 5.87
N LEU A 98 -9.60 -0.26 5.58
CA LEU A 98 -10.24 0.54 4.54
C LEU A 98 -9.93 0.02 3.13
N SER A 99 -8.68 -0.33 2.85
CA SER A 99 -8.28 -0.94 1.57
C SER A 99 -9.06 -2.23 1.30
N ASN A 100 -9.16 -3.10 2.30
CA ASN A 100 -9.93 -4.34 2.19
C ASN A 100 -11.43 -4.07 1.90
N ALA A 101 -12.05 -3.16 2.63
CA ALA A 101 -13.44 -2.75 2.38
C ALA A 101 -13.61 -2.16 0.96
N LEU A 102 -12.67 -1.30 0.55
CA LEU A 102 -12.70 -0.61 -0.73
C LEU A 102 -12.64 -1.58 -1.92
N LEU A 103 -11.72 -2.55 -1.89
CA LEU A 103 -11.56 -3.55 -2.96
C LEU A 103 -12.89 -4.26 -3.27
N ARG A 104 -13.66 -4.58 -2.24
CA ARG A 104 -14.97 -5.21 -2.40
C ARG A 104 -16.05 -4.24 -2.84
N ALA A 105 -16.10 -3.06 -2.22
CA ALA A 105 -17.17 -2.08 -2.41
C ALA A 105 -17.22 -1.55 -3.84
N VAL A 106 -16.05 -1.35 -4.47
CA VAL A 106 -15.96 -0.83 -5.84
C VAL A 106 -15.45 -1.85 -6.85
N ASP A 107 -15.40 -3.14 -6.49
CA ASP A 107 -14.86 -4.23 -7.33
C ASP A 107 -13.52 -3.85 -7.99
N ALA A 108 -12.60 -3.33 -7.18
CA ALA A 108 -11.25 -2.98 -7.62
C ALA A 108 -10.36 -4.23 -7.66
N ARG A 109 -9.38 -4.21 -8.57
CA ARG A 109 -8.39 -5.28 -8.76
C ARG A 109 -7.06 -4.99 -8.07
N GLY A 110 -7.00 -3.90 -7.31
CA GLY A 110 -5.86 -3.48 -6.52
C GLY A 110 -6.16 -2.19 -5.79
N SER A 111 -5.22 -1.76 -4.95
CA SER A 111 -5.25 -0.42 -4.37
C SER A 111 -3.83 0.10 -4.21
N ASN A 112 -3.61 1.38 -4.47
CA ASN A 112 -2.41 2.06 -4.01
C ASN A 112 -2.67 2.68 -2.63
N ILE A 113 -1.73 2.44 -1.71
CA ILE A 113 -1.64 3.15 -0.43
C ILE A 113 -0.46 4.11 -0.56
N MET A 114 -0.72 5.42 -0.48
CA MET A 114 0.27 6.44 -0.78
C MET A 114 0.31 7.51 0.31
N VAL A 115 1.53 7.87 0.72
CA VAL A 115 1.84 9.01 1.57
C VAL A 115 2.84 9.89 0.83
N ALA A 116 2.54 11.17 0.71
CA ALA A 116 3.46 12.16 0.17
C ALA A 116 3.98 13.05 1.31
N ASN A 117 5.30 13.05 1.54
CA ASN A 117 5.95 13.92 2.51
C ASN A 117 6.65 15.07 1.78
N GLY A 118 6.07 16.26 1.86
CA GLY A 118 6.58 17.49 1.25
C GLY A 118 6.07 17.74 -0.18
N VAL A 119 6.16 19.01 -0.59
CA VAL A 119 5.66 19.48 -1.89
C VAL A 119 6.34 18.77 -3.06
N ALA A 120 7.65 18.50 -2.96
CA ALA A 120 8.39 17.78 -3.99
C ALA A 120 7.92 16.33 -4.19
N ALA A 121 7.33 15.72 -3.16
CA ALA A 121 6.71 14.39 -3.24
C ALA A 121 5.25 14.44 -3.73
N GLY A 122 4.74 15.62 -4.09
CA GLY A 122 3.35 15.82 -4.54
C GLY A 122 2.35 16.10 -3.42
N GLN A 123 2.80 16.36 -2.19
CA GLN A 123 1.90 16.74 -1.09
C GLN A 123 1.25 18.10 -1.37
N LYS A 124 -0.09 18.13 -1.43
CA LYS A 124 -0.86 19.35 -1.76
C LYS A 124 -1.39 20.10 -0.54
N ALA A 125 -1.33 19.48 0.64
CA ALA A 125 -1.80 20.09 1.88
C ALA A 125 -0.95 19.66 3.07
N GLN A 126 -0.73 20.57 4.00
CA GLN A 126 0.09 20.37 5.19
C GLN A 126 -0.69 19.65 6.31
N HIS A 127 -1.39 18.57 5.96
CA HIS A 127 -2.00 17.64 6.91
C HIS A 127 -1.54 16.23 6.50
N PHE A 128 -1.32 15.36 7.46
CA PHE A 128 -0.92 13.99 7.17
C PHE A 128 -2.10 13.19 6.64
N ILE A 129 -1.98 12.74 5.39
CA ILE A 129 -3.04 12.04 4.66
C ILE A 129 -2.46 10.77 4.10
N VAL A 130 -3.13 9.65 4.37
CA VAL A 130 -2.92 8.40 3.64
C VAL A 130 -3.97 8.32 2.53
N HIS A 131 -3.50 8.33 1.28
CA HIS A 131 -4.33 8.12 0.11
C HIS A 131 -4.53 6.61 -0.10
N ILE A 132 -5.79 6.20 -0.25
CA ILE A 132 -6.17 4.81 -0.56
C ILE A 132 -6.93 4.86 -1.88
N ILE A 133 -6.25 4.54 -2.97
CA ILE A 133 -6.74 4.70 -4.33
C ILE A 133 -7.09 3.32 -4.89
N PRO A 134 -8.35 3.05 -5.27
CA PRO A 134 -8.71 1.79 -5.90
C PRO A 134 -8.13 1.74 -7.32
N ARG A 135 -7.64 0.57 -7.73
CA ARG A 135 -7.00 0.35 -9.03
C ARG A 135 -7.75 -0.70 -9.86
N ARG A 136 -7.75 -0.47 -11.16
CA ARG A 136 -8.20 -1.43 -12.18
C ARG A 136 -7.20 -1.45 -13.33
N GLU A 137 -7.23 -2.51 -14.12
CA GLU A 137 -6.45 -2.53 -15.35
C GLU A 137 -6.86 -1.37 -16.26
N LYS A 138 -5.87 -0.66 -16.80
CA LYS A 138 -6.05 0.45 -17.75
C LYS A 138 -6.95 1.59 -17.21
N ASP A 139 -6.87 1.85 -15.91
CA ASP A 139 -7.66 2.92 -15.25
C ASP A 139 -7.15 4.34 -15.49
N GLY A 140 -6.05 4.51 -16.25
CA GLY A 140 -5.49 5.82 -16.59
C GLY A 140 -4.73 6.51 -15.45
N VAL A 141 -4.68 5.92 -14.25
CA VAL A 141 -3.87 6.42 -13.14
C VAL A 141 -2.42 6.00 -13.37
N VAL A 142 -1.57 6.99 -13.66
CA VAL A 142 -0.15 6.77 -13.95
C VAL A 142 0.67 6.93 -12.68
N PHE A 143 1.48 5.92 -12.37
CA PHE A 143 2.48 5.96 -11.31
C PHE A 143 3.82 5.51 -11.90
N GLU A 144 4.63 6.47 -12.31
CA GLU A 144 5.92 6.23 -12.97
C GLU A 144 7.07 6.34 -11.96
N LEU A 145 7.78 5.23 -11.77
CA LEU A 145 9.03 5.19 -11.03
C LEU A 145 10.17 4.87 -12.00
N PRO A 146 10.86 5.89 -12.54
CA PRO A 146 11.95 5.65 -13.47
C PRO A 146 13.09 4.92 -12.76
N GLN A 147 13.59 3.84 -13.38
CA GLN A 147 14.79 3.17 -12.91
C GLN A 147 16.02 3.94 -13.38
N ARG A 148 16.80 4.46 -12.42
CA ARG A 148 18.06 5.15 -12.69
C ARG A 148 19.20 4.29 -12.17
N GLN A 149 20.18 3.99 -13.02
CA GLN A 149 21.39 3.31 -12.59
C GLN A 149 22.23 4.24 -11.69
N GLN A 150 22.83 3.67 -10.66
CA GLN A 150 23.76 4.33 -9.74
C GLN A 150 24.99 3.44 -9.62
N ASN A 151 26.17 4.02 -9.44
CA ASN A 151 27.38 3.23 -9.22
C ASN A 151 27.49 2.77 -7.75
N GLU A 152 28.20 1.67 -7.52
CA GLU A 152 28.32 1.03 -6.20
C GLU A 152 28.93 1.94 -5.14
N ASP A 153 29.91 2.77 -5.50
CA ASP A 153 30.54 3.68 -4.54
C ASP A 153 29.56 4.78 -4.07
N SER A 154 28.75 5.32 -4.98
CA SER A 154 27.70 6.29 -4.65
C SER A 154 26.63 5.66 -3.77
N LEU A 155 26.19 4.42 -4.07
CA LEU A 155 25.25 3.68 -3.23
C LEU A 155 25.81 3.45 -1.82
N GLN A 156 27.08 3.08 -1.70
CA GLN A 156 27.72 2.89 -0.40
C GLN A 156 27.85 4.20 0.38
N GLN A 157 28.19 5.31 -0.28
CA GLN A 157 28.24 6.63 0.36
C GLN A 157 26.87 7.02 0.94
N ILE A 158 25.80 6.86 0.15
CA ILE A 158 24.43 7.12 0.59
C ILE A 158 24.08 6.24 1.80
N ALA A 159 24.41 4.95 1.73
CA ALA A 159 24.14 4.01 2.81
C ALA A 159 24.86 4.39 4.13
N ASN A 160 26.09 4.89 4.04
CA ASN A 160 26.85 5.37 5.19
C ASN A 160 26.23 6.63 5.82
N GLU A 161 25.81 7.60 5.01
CA GLU A 161 25.16 8.84 5.51
C GLU A 161 23.81 8.54 6.16
N LEU A 162 23.04 7.59 5.61
CA LEU A 162 21.80 7.13 6.22
C LEU A 162 22.05 6.42 7.55
N ALA A 163 23.02 5.50 7.60
CA ALA A 163 23.37 4.80 8.83
C ALA A 163 23.80 5.77 9.93
N LYS A 164 24.64 6.75 9.59
CA LYS A 164 25.05 7.84 10.49
C LYS A 164 23.86 8.63 11.01
N SER A 165 22.93 9.01 10.12
CA SER A 165 21.73 9.78 10.48
C SER A 165 20.78 9.00 11.40
N LEU A 166 20.76 7.66 11.27
CA LEU A 166 19.97 6.76 12.11
C LEU A 166 20.68 6.33 13.41
N GLY A 167 21.96 6.67 13.59
CA GLY A 167 22.79 6.14 14.68
C GLY A 167 23.05 4.62 14.57
N ALA A 168 22.97 4.06 13.36
CA ALA A 168 23.18 2.65 13.06
C ALA A 168 24.61 2.37 12.58
N PRO A 169 25.13 1.14 12.72
CA PRO A 169 26.43 0.77 12.19
C PRO A 169 26.45 0.83 10.65
N ALA A 170 27.59 1.23 10.08
CA ALA A 170 27.76 1.31 8.63
C ALA A 170 27.58 -0.06 7.97
N PRO A 171 26.80 -0.15 6.87
CA PRO A 171 26.61 -1.40 6.16
C PRO A 171 27.91 -1.82 5.46
N LYS A 172 28.20 -3.14 5.49
CA LYS A 172 29.31 -3.71 4.71
C LYS A 172 28.99 -3.58 3.22
N LYS A 173 30.01 -3.30 2.39
CA LYS A 173 29.89 -3.37 0.92
C LYS A 173 29.38 -4.76 0.53
N SER A 174 28.18 -4.82 -0.07
CA SER A 174 27.67 -6.05 -0.65
C SER A 174 28.33 -6.23 -2.01
N ALA A 175 29.02 -7.36 -2.20
CA ALA A 175 29.70 -7.67 -3.46
C ALA A 175 28.79 -8.33 -4.51
N ALA A 176 27.53 -8.63 -4.19
CA ALA A 176 26.63 -9.35 -5.09
C ALA A 176 25.50 -8.46 -5.61
N LEU A 177 25.39 -8.38 -6.94
CA LEU A 177 24.28 -7.71 -7.62
C LEU A 177 23.05 -8.65 -7.69
N LEU A 178 21.86 -8.09 -7.88
CA LEU A 178 20.61 -8.85 -8.06
C LEU A 178 20.68 -10.00 -9.10
N PRO A 179 21.39 -9.85 -10.25
CA PRO A 179 21.59 -10.96 -11.19
C PRO A 179 22.35 -12.14 -10.55
N ASP A 180 23.41 -11.86 -9.79
CA ASP A 180 24.21 -12.88 -9.09
C ASP A 180 23.38 -13.61 -8.03
N ILE A 181 22.45 -12.89 -7.38
CA ILE A 181 21.52 -13.48 -6.41
C ILE A 181 20.52 -14.40 -7.12
N MET A 182 19.94 -13.95 -8.25
CA MET A 182 18.99 -14.76 -9.02
C MET A 182 19.64 -16.02 -9.61
N GLU A 183 20.90 -15.93 -10.03
CA GLU A 183 21.68 -17.08 -10.51
C GLU A 183 21.95 -18.07 -9.37
N ARG A 184 22.36 -17.58 -8.19
CA ARG A 184 22.51 -18.43 -6.99
C ARG A 184 21.21 -19.08 -6.54
N ILE A 185 20.07 -18.39 -6.62
CA ILE A 185 18.75 -18.95 -6.31
C ILE A 185 18.42 -20.07 -7.29
N LYS A 186 18.62 -19.86 -8.60
CA LYS A 186 18.44 -20.92 -9.60
C LYS A 186 19.34 -22.12 -9.32
N GLU A 187 20.60 -21.90 -8.96
CA GLU A 187 21.52 -22.98 -8.61
C GLU A 187 21.08 -23.76 -7.35
N THR A 188 20.52 -23.08 -6.35
CA THR A 188 20.00 -23.72 -5.14
C THR A 188 18.72 -24.50 -5.42
N GLU A 189 17.78 -23.95 -6.19
CA GLU A 189 16.57 -24.66 -6.63
C GLU A 189 16.92 -25.90 -7.48
N HIS A 190 17.93 -25.79 -8.35
CA HIS A 190 18.38 -26.90 -9.18
C HIS A 190 19.04 -28.02 -8.36
N LYS A 191 19.81 -27.65 -7.32
CA LYS A 191 20.43 -28.60 -6.37
C LYS A 191 19.37 -29.30 -5.52
N ASP A 192 18.39 -28.56 -4.99
CA ASP A 192 17.28 -29.12 -4.19
C ASP A 192 16.42 -30.07 -5.02
N HIS A 193 16.14 -29.73 -6.28
CA HIS A 193 15.40 -30.60 -7.20
C HIS A 193 16.18 -31.89 -7.51
N GLN A 194 17.50 -31.79 -7.74
CA GLN A 194 18.36 -32.95 -7.96
C GLN A 194 18.49 -33.83 -6.70
N GLU A 195 18.56 -33.25 -5.52
CA GLU A 195 18.65 -33.99 -4.26
C GLU A 195 17.33 -34.70 -3.92
N ARG A 196 16.18 -34.07 -4.19
CA ARG A 196 14.85 -34.69 -4.08
C ARG A 196 14.69 -35.88 -5.04
N LYS A 197 15.16 -35.76 -6.29
CA LYS A 197 15.18 -36.88 -7.26
C LYS A 197 16.07 -38.03 -6.78
N ARG A 198 17.27 -37.74 -6.29
CA ARG A 198 18.19 -38.74 -5.74
C ARG A 198 17.65 -39.45 -4.49
N LYS A 199 16.86 -38.76 -3.66
CA LYS A 199 16.18 -39.37 -2.50
C LYS A 199 14.98 -40.23 -2.90
N HIS A 200 14.27 -39.89 -3.98
CA HIS A 200 13.20 -40.73 -4.54
C HIS A 200 13.73 -41.99 -5.26
N GLU A 201 14.89 -41.92 -5.92
CA GLU A 201 15.53 -43.08 -6.58
C GLU A 201 16.19 -44.07 -5.59
N ARG A 202 16.34 -43.71 -4.31
CA ARG A 202 16.97 -44.55 -3.27
C ARG A 202 15.98 -45.28 -2.37
N VAL A 203 14.72 -45.42 -2.76
CA VAL A 203 13.78 -46.32 -2.07
C VAL A 203 13.95 -47.73 -2.67
N PRO A 204 14.47 -48.73 -1.92
CA PRO A 204 14.54 -50.09 -2.41
C PRO A 204 13.13 -50.67 -2.55
N ALA A 205 12.82 -51.23 -3.72
CA ALA A 205 11.60 -51.97 -3.97
C ALA A 205 11.51 -53.15 -2.98
N LYS A 206 10.49 -53.15 -2.12
CA LYS A 206 10.07 -54.32 -1.35
C LYS A 206 8.59 -54.59 -1.60
N GLY A 207 8.33 -55.79 -2.12
CA GLY A 207 7.14 -56.60 -1.82
C GLY A 207 5.89 -56.24 -2.60
N ALA A 208 5.61 -57.03 -3.63
CA ALA A 208 4.29 -57.14 -4.25
C ALA A 208 3.29 -57.77 -3.27
N ASP A 209 2.05 -57.26 -3.26
CA ASP A 209 0.83 -58.06 -3.18
C ASP A 209 -0.36 -57.21 -3.64
N ALA A 210 -1.08 -57.69 -4.65
CA ALA A 210 -2.38 -57.19 -5.13
C ALA A 210 -3.50 -57.97 -4.42
N PRO A 211 -4.69 -57.39 -4.21
CA PRO A 211 -5.79 -57.45 -5.21
C PRO A 211 -6.68 -56.17 -5.13
N GLU A 212 -7.73 -55.88 -5.89
CA GLU A 212 -8.55 -56.51 -6.93
C GLU A 212 -9.33 -55.36 -7.62
N LYS A 213 -9.67 -55.50 -8.91
CA LYS A 213 -10.58 -54.58 -9.63
C LYS A 213 -12.04 -54.91 -9.30
N PRO A 214 -12.97 -53.96 -9.53
CA PRO A 214 -14.03 -54.30 -10.47
C PRO A 214 -14.21 -53.28 -11.61
N SER A 215 -14.74 -53.81 -12.71
CA SER A 215 -14.92 -53.21 -14.04
C SER A 215 -16.33 -52.58 -14.19
N PRO A 216 -16.81 -52.12 -15.37
CA PRO A 216 -17.32 -50.76 -15.54
C PRO A 216 -18.84 -50.68 -15.74
N ALA A 217 -19.42 -49.50 -15.53
CA ALA A 217 -20.74 -49.17 -16.07
C ALA A 217 -20.71 -47.75 -16.67
N ALA A 218 -21.25 -47.63 -17.88
CA ALA A 218 -21.49 -46.40 -18.64
C ALA A 218 -22.84 -46.59 -19.39
N PRO A 219 -23.42 -45.58 -20.05
CA PRO A 219 -23.51 -44.15 -19.73
C PRO A 219 -24.97 -43.63 -19.82
N SER A 220 -25.18 -42.32 -19.57
CA SER A 220 -26.14 -41.39 -20.22
C SER A 220 -26.97 -40.54 -19.25
N GLY A 221 -27.05 -39.24 -19.56
CA GLY A 221 -27.88 -38.26 -18.85
C GLY A 221 -27.34 -36.86 -19.03
N ASN A 222 -28.13 -35.98 -19.64
CA ASN A 222 -27.68 -34.81 -20.40
C ASN A 222 -27.49 -33.53 -19.56
N LYS A 223 -26.74 -32.59 -20.14
CA LYS A 223 -26.28 -31.29 -19.68
C LYS A 223 -27.38 -30.36 -19.17
N GLY A 224 -27.08 -29.68 -18.07
CA GLY A 224 -27.63 -28.37 -17.71
C GLY A 224 -26.53 -27.56 -17.04
N GLU A 225 -25.88 -26.68 -17.79
CA GLU A 225 -24.94 -25.69 -17.25
C GLU A 225 -25.73 -24.65 -16.46
N GLU A 226 -25.93 -24.88 -15.15
CA GLU A 226 -26.24 -23.78 -14.23
C GLU A 226 -24.98 -22.95 -14.07
N LYS A 227 -24.98 -21.75 -14.65
CA LYS A 227 -24.01 -20.69 -14.34
C LYS A 227 -24.11 -20.40 -12.85
N GLU A 228 -23.17 -20.96 -12.09
CA GLU A 228 -23.02 -20.74 -10.66
C GLU A 228 -22.89 -19.22 -10.43
N LYS A 229 -23.90 -18.61 -9.80
CA LYS A 229 -23.84 -17.20 -9.41
C LYS A 229 -22.66 -17.01 -8.46
N PRO A 230 -21.83 -15.97 -8.63
CA PRO A 230 -20.72 -15.73 -7.72
C PRO A 230 -21.25 -15.60 -6.28
N PRO A 231 -20.55 -16.19 -5.29
CA PRO A 231 -21.01 -16.19 -3.90
C PRO A 231 -21.17 -14.75 -3.41
N LYS A 232 -22.29 -14.49 -2.73
CA LYS A 232 -22.56 -13.19 -2.10
C LYS A 232 -21.41 -12.87 -1.12
N LYS A 233 -20.69 -11.76 -1.38
CA LYS A 233 -19.58 -11.28 -0.54
C LYS A 233 -20.11 -11.05 0.89
N GLN A 234 -19.62 -11.82 1.87
CA GLN A 234 -19.94 -11.60 3.28
C GLN A 234 -19.34 -10.26 3.74
N PRO A 235 -20.11 -9.41 4.46
CA PRO A 235 -19.57 -8.18 5.01
C PRO A 235 -18.56 -8.49 6.12
N GLY A 236 -17.33 -7.96 5.99
CA GLY A 236 -16.36 -7.90 7.10
C GLY A 236 -15.24 -8.96 7.13
N GLY A 237 -15.13 -9.86 6.15
CA GLY A 237 -14.02 -10.83 6.11
C GLY A 237 -12.65 -10.22 5.74
N ASP A 238 -11.55 -10.84 6.16
CA ASP A 238 -10.21 -10.53 5.64
C ASP A 238 -10.05 -11.02 4.19
N ILE A 239 -9.19 -10.36 3.40
CA ILE A 239 -8.84 -10.80 2.03
C ILE A 239 -8.22 -12.19 2.13
N ASN A 240 -8.75 -13.16 1.39
CA ASN A 240 -8.22 -14.53 1.37
C ASN A 240 -7.32 -14.81 0.15
N LEU A 241 -6.75 -16.02 0.07
CA LEU A 241 -5.85 -16.41 -1.04
C LEU A 241 -6.53 -16.35 -2.42
N ASP A 242 -7.84 -16.59 -2.51
CA ASP A 242 -8.60 -16.50 -3.76
C ASP A 242 -8.80 -15.04 -4.19
N ASP A 243 -9.01 -14.14 -3.23
CA ASP A 243 -9.06 -12.70 -3.49
C ASP A 243 -7.69 -12.19 -3.95
N ILE A 244 -6.60 -12.67 -3.34
CA ILE A 244 -5.22 -12.36 -3.76
C ILE A 244 -4.96 -12.86 -5.20
N ALA A 245 -5.32 -14.10 -5.52
CA ALA A 245 -5.16 -14.65 -6.86
C ALA A 245 -5.88 -13.79 -7.91
N ARG A 246 -7.07 -13.25 -7.58
CA ARG A 246 -7.82 -12.32 -8.44
C ARG A 246 -7.15 -10.95 -8.59
N LEU A 247 -6.39 -10.46 -7.60
CA LEU A 247 -5.60 -9.22 -7.70
C LEU A 247 -4.46 -9.38 -8.72
N PHE A 248 -3.91 -10.59 -8.84
CA PHE A 248 -2.84 -10.92 -9.79
C PHE A 248 -3.36 -11.48 -11.13
N GLY A 249 -4.64 -11.28 -11.45
CA GLY A 249 -5.21 -11.63 -12.76
C GLY A 249 -5.52 -13.12 -12.95
N ALA A 250 -5.47 -13.95 -11.92
CA ALA A 250 -5.91 -15.33 -12.01
C ALA A 250 -7.44 -15.37 -12.20
N LYS A 251 -7.89 -15.97 -13.30
CA LYS A 251 -9.30 -16.31 -13.51
C LYS A 251 -9.57 -17.65 -12.80
N LYS A 252 -10.51 -17.67 -11.87
CA LYS A 252 -11.30 -18.88 -11.61
C LYS A 252 -12.49 -18.83 -12.55
#